data_AF-A0A7V8FRE8-F1
#
_entry.id   AF-A0A7V8FRE8-F1
#
_cell.length_a   1.000
_cell.length_b   1.000
_cell.length_c   1.000
_cell.angle_alpha   90.00
_cell.angle_beta   90.00
_cell.angle_gamma   90.00
#
_symmetry.space_group_name_H-M   'P 1'
#
loop_
_entity.id
_entity.type
_entity.pdbx_description
1 polymer ?
#
loop_
_entity_poly.entity_id
_entity_poly.type
_entity_poly.pdbx_seq_one_letter_code
_entity_poly.pdbx_strand_id
1 'polypeptide(L)' 'MVLLPSASAEAARAVMERIRLAIAALEIQYEGQHLSVTISAGVAVQKSGEDYVATVNRADAALLRAKRRGRNCWDIEP' A
#
# COMPACT_ATOMS: atom_id res chain seq x y z
N MET A 1 6.40 -2.87 4.86
CA MET A 1 6.70 -3.20 3.46
C MET A 1 6.21 -4.62 3.20
N VAL A 2 5.60 -4.87 2.04
CA VAL A 2 5.10 -6.20 1.63
C VAL A 2 5.69 -6.51 0.26
N LEU A 3 6.20 -7.72 0.05
CA LEU A 3 6.69 -8.21 -1.23
C LEU A 3 5.70 -9.27 -1.76
N LEU A 4 5.33 -9.13 -3.03
CA LEU A 4 4.40 -10.05 -3.70
C LEU A 4 5.16 -10.76 -4.83
N PRO A 5 5.79 -11.91 -4.55
CA PRO A 5 6.55 -12.63 -5.56
C PRO A 5 5.63 -13.11 -6.69
N SER A 6 6.09 -12.98 -7.93
CA SER A 6 5.38 -13.43 -9.13
C SER A 6 3.95 -12.88 -9.27
N ALA A 7 3.65 -11.72 -8.68
CA ALA A 7 2.35 -11.08 -8.77
C ALA A 7 2.30 -10.12 -9.98
N SER A 8 1.22 -10.21 -10.75
CA SER A 8 0.90 -9.17 -11.75
C SER A 8 0.47 -7.87 -11.06
N ALA A 9 0.46 -6.78 -11.82
CA ALA A 9 -0.07 -5.50 -11.33
C ALA A 9 -1.53 -5.64 -10.86
N GLU A 10 -2.36 -6.39 -11.59
CA GLU A 10 -3.76 -6.65 -11.25
C GLU A 10 -3.89 -7.41 -9.92
N ALA A 11 -3.07 -8.45 -9.72
CA ALA A 11 -3.04 -9.19 -8.47
C ALA A 11 -2.61 -8.28 -7.30
N ALA A 12 -1.60 -7.42 -7.51
CA ALA A 12 -1.16 -6.46 -6.51
C ALA A 12 -2.26 -5.45 -6.15
N ARG A 13 -3.02 -4.95 -7.13
CA ARG A 13 -4.18 -4.06 -6.89
C ARG A 13 -5.25 -4.72 -6.01
N ALA A 14 -5.62 -5.96 -6.33
CA ALA A 14 -6.61 -6.71 -5.57
C ALA A 14 -6.14 -6.96 -4.12
N VAL A 15 -4.87 -7.32 -3.93
CA VAL A 15 -4.27 -7.51 -2.61
C VAL A 15 -4.28 -6.21 -1.82
N MET A 16 -3.90 -5.08 -2.44
CA MET A 16 -3.85 -3.81 -1.72
C MET A 16 -5.22 -3.30 -1.30
N GLU A 17 -6.23 -3.44 -2.14
CA GLU A 17 -7.59 -3.05 -1.75
C GLU A 17 -8.11 -3.92 -0.61
N ARG A 18 -7.83 -5.23 -0.64
CA ARG A 18 -8.18 -6.14 0.46
C ARG A 18 -7.49 -5.72 1.77
N ILE A 19 -6.20 -5.39 1.74
CA ILE A 19 -5.47 -4.93 2.93
C ILE A 19 -6.04 -3.59 3.45
N ARG A 20 -6.33 -2.65 2.55
CA ARG A 20 -6.89 -1.34 2.91
C ARG A 20 -8.23 -1.48 3.63
N LEU A 21 -9.13 -2.27 3.07
CA LEU A 21 -10.44 -2.53 3.66
C LEU A 21 -10.34 -3.29 4.99
N ALA A 22 -9.48 -4.31 5.07
CA ALA A 22 -9.27 -5.07 6.29
C ALA A 22 -8.77 -4.17 7.44
N ILE A 23 -7.80 -3.28 7.16
CA ILE A 23 -7.28 -2.37 8.19
C ILE A 23 -8.30 -1.29 8.56
N ALA A 24 -9.04 -0.75 7.59
CA ALA A 24 -10.07 0.25 7.88
C ALA A 24 -11.23 -0.32 8.73
N ALA A 25 -11.45 -1.63 8.68
CA ALA A 25 -12.44 -2.34 9.49
C ALA A 25 -11.91 -2.80 10.86
N LEU A 26 -10.62 -2.58 11.18
CA LEU A 26 -10.09 -2.93 12.50
C LEU A 26 -10.59 -1.94 13.55
N GLU A 27 -11.27 -2.48 14.55
CA GLU A 27 -11.57 -1.78 15.80
C GLU A 27 -10.50 -2.14 16.83
N ILE A 28 -9.67 -1.16 17.18
CA ILE A 28 -8.58 -1.36 18.14
C ILE A 28 -9.02 -0.82 19.48
N GLN A 29 -9.14 -1.68 20.49
CA GLN A 29 -9.41 -1.26 21.87
C GLN A 29 -8.09 -0.99 22.60
N TYR A 30 -7.91 0.23 23.10
CA TYR A 30 -6.72 0.62 23.85
C TYR A 30 -7.12 1.59 24.98
N GLU A 31 -6.75 1.26 26.22
CA GLU A 31 -7.08 2.06 27.43
C GLU A 31 -8.58 2.43 27.55
N GLY A 32 -9.46 1.50 27.18
CA GLY A 32 -10.91 1.72 27.21
C GLY A 32 -11.45 2.60 26.08
N GLN A 33 -10.60 3.04 25.15
CA GLN A 33 -10.99 3.80 23.96
C GLN A 33 -11.01 2.91 22.71
N HIS A 34 -11.90 3.25 21.77
CA HIS A 34 -11.92 2.63 20.45
C HIS A 34 -11.14 3.51 19.47
N LEU A 35 -10.12 2.93 18.86
CA LEU A 35 -9.29 3.56 17.85
C LEU A 35 -9.60 2.95 16.49
N SER A 36 -9.82 3.81 15.51
CA SER A 36 -9.91 3.44 14.11
C SER A 36 -8.69 3.96 13.37
N VAL A 37 -8.07 3.09 12.58
CA VAL A 37 -6.91 3.43 11.77
C VAL A 37 -7.16 3.11 10.31
N THR A 38 -6.46 3.82 9.43
CA THR A 38 -6.49 3.56 7.99
C THR A 38 -5.06 3.52 7.49
N ILE A 39 -4.86 2.97 6.29
CA ILE A 39 -3.56 2.98 5.63
C ILE A 39 -3.62 3.73 4.31
N SER A 40 -2.49 4.33 3.96
CA SER A 40 -2.19 4.66 2.57
C SER A 40 -0.99 3.85 2.12
N ALA A 41 -0.98 3.43 0.87
CA ALA A 41 0.06 2.56 0.34
C ALA A 41 0.50 3.02 -1.05
N GLY A 42 1.76 2.77 -1.37
CA GLY A 42 2.27 2.87 -2.73
C GLY A 42 2.76 1.51 -3.19
N VAL A 43 2.45 1.17 -4.43
CA VAL A 43 2.79 -0.12 -5.04
C VAL A 43 3.72 0.15 -6.21
N ALA A 44 4.73 -0.69 -6.39
CA ALA A 44 5.56 -0.70 -7.58
C ALA A 44 5.75 -2.13 -8.07
N VAL A 45 5.67 -2.35 -9.38
CA VAL A 45 6.08 -3.60 -10.01
C VAL A 45 7.57 -3.50 -10.34
N GLN A 46 8.38 -4.44 -9.88
CA GLN A 46 9.81 -4.46 -10.21
C GLN A 46 10.00 -4.70 -11.71
N LYS A 47 10.80 -3.86 -12.37
CA LYS A 47 11.14 -4.00 -13.78
C LYS A 47 12.35 -4.92 -13.94
N SER A 48 12.45 -5.58 -15.10
CA SER A 48 13.60 -6.41 -15.43
C SER A 48 14.88 -5.55 -15.47
N GLY A 49 15.93 -6.01 -14.78
CA GLY A 49 17.19 -5.27 -14.65
C GLY A 49 17.14 -4.06 -13.72
N GLU A 50 16.02 -3.81 -13.06
CA GLU A 50 15.89 -2.72 -12.09
C GLU A 50 16.41 -3.12 -10.72
N ASP A 51 17.22 -2.24 -10.14
CA ASP A 51 17.65 -2.37 -8.76
C ASP A 51 16.45 -2.29 -7.80
N TYR A 52 16.55 -3.05 -6.72
CA TYR A 52 15.57 -3.07 -5.65
C TYR A 52 15.34 -1.66 -5.06
N VAL A 53 16.39 -0.86 -4.89
CA VAL A 53 16.27 0.51 -4.35
C VAL A 53 15.42 1.39 -5.26
N ALA A 54 15.59 1.28 -6.58
CA ALA A 54 14.76 2.01 -7.55
C ALA A 54 13.28 1.59 -7.47
N THR A 55 13.01 0.30 -7.29
CA THR A 55 11.64 -0.20 -7.09
C THR A 55 10.99 0.36 -5.83
N VAL A 56 11.72 0.37 -4.70
CA VAL A 56 11.24 0.92 -3.42
C VAL A 56 10.97 2.43 -3.54
N ASN A 57 11.86 3.17 -4.21
CA ASN A 57 11.67 4.61 -4.40
C ASN A 57 10.42 4.92 -5.24
N ARG A 58 10.11 4.12 -6.26
CA ARG A 58 8.84 4.25 -7.02
C ARG A 58 7.63 3.96 -6.14
N ALA A 59 7.70 2.92 -5.31
CA ALA A 59 6.63 2.62 -4.36
C ALA A 59 6.43 3.77 -3.35
N ASP A 60 7.49 4.40 -2.86
CA ASP A 60 7.38 5.55 -1.96
C ASP A 60 6.80 6.79 -2.66
N ALA A 61 7.19 7.04 -3.92
CA ALA A 61 6.59 8.11 -4.72
C ALA A 61 5.08 7.90 -4.90
N ALA A 62 4.64 6.67 -5.18
CA ALA A 62 3.22 6.32 -5.25
C ALA A 62 2.52 6.50 -3.88
N LEU A 63 3.17 6.12 -2.78
CA LEU A 63 2.65 6.34 -1.42
C LEU A 63 2.44 7.83 -1.13
N LEU A 64 3.40 8.66 -1.53
CA LEU A 64 3.32 10.11 -1.33
C LEU A 64 2.14 10.70 -2.11
N ARG A 65 1.90 10.24 -3.35
CA ARG A 65 0.71 10.63 -4.14
C ARG A 65 -0.59 10.20 -3.45
N ALA A 66 -0.67 8.97 -2.97
CA ALA A 66 -1.84 8.49 -2.22
C ALA A 66 -2.12 9.34 -0.97
N LYS A 67 -1.08 9.68 -0.19
CA LYS A 67 -1.21 10.57 0.97
C LYS A 67 -1.71 11.96 0.58
N ARG A 68 -1.22 12.52 -0.52
CA ARG A 68 -1.64 13.84 -1.04
C ARG A 68 -3.07 13.86 -1.59
N ARG A 69 -3.57 12.74 -2.08
CA ARG A 69 -4.95 12.60 -2.60
C ARG A 69 -6.03 12.56 -1.51
N GLY A 70 -5.65 12.53 -0.23
CA GLY A 70 -6.61 12.49 0.88
C GLY A 70 -6.46 11.29 1.82
N ARG A 71 -5.36 10.53 1.70
CA ARG A 71 -5.08 9.33 2.51
C ARG A 71 -6.14 8.24 2.33
N ASN A 72 -6.12 7.20 3.17
CA ASN A 72 -6.97 6.00 3.09
C ASN A 72 -7.15 5.46 1.66
N CYS A 73 -6.08 5.46 0.87
CA CYS A 73 -6.08 5.02 -0.51
C CYS A 73 -4.68 4.55 -0.91
N TRP A 74 -4.57 3.92 -2.07
CA TRP A 74 -3.30 3.47 -2.61
C TRP A 74 -3.12 3.96 -4.05
N ASP A 75 -1.86 4.01 -4.47
CA ASP A 75 -1.49 4.33 -5.85
C ASP A 75 -0.42 3.35 -6.33
N ILE A 76 -0.27 3.23 -7.65
CA ILE A 76 0.64 2.27 -8.27
C ILE A 76 1.53 2.96 -9.31
N GLU A 77 2.82 2.64 -9.24
CA GLU A 77 3.82 2.89 -10.29
C GLU A 77 4.05 1.60 -11.08
N PRO A 78 3.89 1.61 -12.41
CA PRO A 78 4.31 0.50 -13.25
C PRO A 78 5.83 0.35 -13.29
#